data_AF-A0A1E5XMK5-F1
#
_entry.id   AF-A0A1E5XMK5-F1
#
_cell.length_a   1.000
_cell.length_b   1.000
_cell.length_c   1.000
_cell.angle_alpha   90.00
_cell.angle_beta   90.00
_cell.angle_gamma   90.00
#
_symmetry.space_group_name_H-M   'P 1'
#
loop_
_entity.id
_entity.type
_entity.pdbx_description
1 polymer ?
#
loop_
_entity_poly.entity_id
_entity_poly.type
_entity_poly.pdbx_seq_one_letter_code
_entity_poly.pdbx_strand_id
1 'polypeptide(L)'
;MGRYDNASYVSATLEFRCNLRCVHCMIEGTMDRLQPVSDEAFDHVLRRNEETRQYSGLVMTGSEITLRRDLPDLARRARAAGFEHIRIQTHGMHLSRPGYAEQLIEAGVNEFFVSVAGSDAATHDGITTIKGSFDKMIRGMEIVSSFPGTAIITNTVVTERSYRLLPDVVDALSGIAALSQMEFWHYFPMSRTDDKLLLADYRLIVPYLRQACERADARGIAVEIKNVPQCLLGQDDWRLDNGQAALLIDPDFWIEFDKNGFYRCPHRERCASKACLGLTEAYIARFGDMAADLAPYSGLTSR
;
A
#
# COMPACT_ATOMS: atom_id res chain seq x y z
N MET A 1 -5.86 -13.27 -5.93
CA MET A 1 -6.77 -12.82 -4.87
C MET A 1 -5.92 -12.57 -3.65
N GLY A 2 -6.04 -11.38 -3.08
CA GLY A 2 -5.31 -10.99 -1.89
C GLY A 2 -5.48 -11.98 -0.76
N ARG A 3 -4.49 -12.05 0.13
CA ARG A 3 -4.56 -12.85 1.36
C ARG A 3 -5.59 -12.28 2.34
N TYR A 4 -6.03 -11.04 2.15
CA TYR A 4 -6.89 -10.29 3.06
C TYR A 4 -8.18 -9.84 2.38
N ASP A 5 -9.30 -10.05 3.05
CA ASP A 5 -10.60 -9.53 2.62
C ASP A 5 -10.79 -8.10 3.14
N ASN A 6 -10.62 -7.11 2.26
CA ASN A 6 -10.77 -5.70 2.60
C ASN A 6 -12.14 -5.35 3.23
N ALA A 7 -13.20 -6.08 2.90
CA ALA A 7 -14.53 -5.82 3.46
C ALA A 7 -14.63 -6.15 4.95
N SER A 8 -13.75 -7.03 5.44
CA SER A 8 -13.67 -7.42 6.85
C SER A 8 -12.83 -6.45 7.71
N TYR A 9 -12.27 -5.39 7.09
CA TYR A 9 -11.37 -4.44 7.72
C TYR A 9 -11.95 -3.02 7.74
N VAL A 10 -11.54 -2.25 8.74
CA VAL A 10 -11.66 -0.78 8.78
C VAL A 10 -10.27 -0.17 8.94
N SER A 11 -10.04 0.97 8.29
CA SER A 11 -8.78 1.72 8.35
C SER A 11 -8.99 3.08 9.00
N ALA A 12 -8.08 3.50 9.86
CA ALA A 12 -8.09 4.82 10.50
C ALA A 12 -6.76 5.54 10.27
N THR A 13 -6.83 6.76 9.75
CA THR A 13 -5.66 7.63 9.54
C THR A 13 -5.35 8.41 10.80
N LEU A 14 -4.34 7.96 11.55
CA LEU A 14 -4.07 8.42 12.92
C LEU A 14 -2.83 9.32 13.06
N GLU A 15 -2.08 9.54 11.98
CA GLU A 15 -0.86 10.34 12.01
C GLU A 15 -0.54 10.94 10.63
N PHE A 16 -0.17 12.22 10.56
CA PHE A 16 0.25 12.85 9.29
C PHE A 16 1.74 13.23 9.27
N ARG A 17 2.44 13.15 10.40
CA ARG A 17 3.89 13.38 10.43
C ARG A 17 4.63 12.20 9.84
N CYS A 18 5.75 12.49 9.17
CA CYS A 18 6.67 11.50 8.65
C CYS A 18 8.11 11.96 8.89
N ASN A 19 8.99 11.00 9.16
CA ASN A 19 10.44 11.20 9.28
C ASN A 19 11.21 10.73 8.04
N LEU A 20 10.51 10.40 6.95
CA LEU A 20 11.07 10.26 5.60
C LEU A 20 10.66 11.46 4.73
N ARG A 21 11.34 11.61 3.58
CA ARG A 21 10.99 12.59 2.54
C ARG A 21 10.99 11.92 1.16
N CYS A 22 10.17 10.87 1.04
CA CYS A 22 10.12 10.05 -0.17
C CYS A 22 9.78 10.89 -1.39
N VAL A 23 10.56 10.73 -2.47
CA VAL A 23 10.36 11.50 -3.72
C VAL A 23 8.95 11.34 -4.30
N HIS A 24 8.36 10.16 -4.12
CA HIS A 24 7.02 9.80 -4.60
C HIS A 24 5.91 10.03 -3.56
N CYS A 25 6.17 10.76 -2.46
CA CYS A 25 5.16 11.00 -1.44
C CYS A 25 3.94 11.70 -2.06
N MET A 26 2.79 11.02 -2.02
CA MET A 26 1.53 11.49 -2.60
C MET A 26 0.81 12.52 -1.72
N ILE A 27 1.11 12.53 -0.42
CA ILE A 27 0.48 13.40 0.58
C ILE A 27 1.40 14.53 1.05
N GLU A 28 2.56 14.73 0.40
CA GLU A 28 3.59 15.68 0.86
C GLU A 28 3.04 17.10 1.11
N GLY A 29 2.19 17.60 0.21
CA GLY A 29 1.56 18.93 0.30
C GLY A 29 0.27 18.98 1.12
N THR A 30 -0.07 17.91 1.84
CA THR A 30 -1.30 17.81 2.62
C THR A 30 -1.06 17.44 4.09
N MET A 31 0.13 16.95 4.43
CA MET A 31 0.48 16.49 5.79
C MET A 31 0.43 17.58 6.88
N ASP A 32 0.55 18.85 6.50
CA ASP A 32 0.53 20.00 7.42
C ASP A 32 -0.88 20.54 7.71
N ARG A 33 -1.86 20.18 6.87
CA ARG A 33 -3.24 20.68 6.95
C ARG A 33 -4.28 19.60 7.25
N LEU A 34 -4.10 18.38 6.75
CA LEU A 34 -5.02 17.28 7.04
C LEU A 34 -4.91 16.90 8.52
N GLN A 35 -6.05 16.60 9.12
CA GLN A 35 -6.14 16.26 10.54
C GLN A 35 -6.26 14.75 10.73
N PRO A 36 -5.46 14.15 11.62
CA PRO A 36 -5.69 12.77 12.04
C PRO A 36 -7.13 12.59 12.53
N VAL A 37 -7.64 11.39 12.38
CA VAL A 37 -8.90 10.99 13.01
C VAL A 37 -8.84 11.32 14.50
N SER A 38 -9.88 11.99 15.01
CA SER A 38 -9.95 12.37 16.41
C SER A 38 -10.07 11.14 17.31
N ASP A 39 -9.60 11.27 18.55
CA ASP A 39 -9.73 10.19 19.54
C ASP A 39 -11.21 9.79 19.73
N GLU A 40 -12.13 10.76 19.74
CA GLU A 40 -13.58 10.48 19.83
C GLU A 40 -14.10 9.62 18.66
N ALA A 41 -13.68 9.93 17.43
CA ALA A 41 -14.09 9.17 16.24
C ALA A 41 -13.47 7.76 16.24
N PHE A 42 -12.22 7.63 16.67
CA PHE A 42 -11.58 6.32 16.84
C PHE A 42 -12.28 5.49 17.92
N ASP A 43 -12.61 6.09 19.07
CA ASP A 43 -13.33 5.46 20.17
C ASP A 43 -14.73 5.00 19.76
N HIS A 44 -15.39 5.75 18.88
CA HIS A 44 -16.65 5.33 18.29
C HIS A 44 -16.51 4.05 17.45
N VAL A 45 -15.46 3.94 16.62
CA VAL A 45 -15.18 2.72 15.84
C VAL A 45 -14.92 1.53 16.77
N LEU A 46 -14.13 1.73 17.83
CA LEU A 46 -13.83 0.68 18.81
C LEU A 46 -15.11 0.16 19.49
N ARG A 47 -15.92 1.06 20.06
CA ARG A 47 -17.19 0.67 20.73
C ARG A 47 -18.14 -0.04 19.77
N ARG A 48 -18.28 0.49 18.55
CA ARG A 48 -19.13 -0.14 17.53
C ARG A 48 -18.65 -1.56 17.22
N ASN A 49 -17.34 -1.79 17.10
CA ASN A 49 -16.83 -3.12 16.81
C ASN A 49 -17.01 -4.08 17.99
N GLU A 50 -16.85 -3.60 19.22
CA GLU A 50 -17.11 -4.38 20.44
C GLU A 50 -18.55 -4.91 20.48
N GLU A 51 -19.52 -4.05 20.14
CA GLU A 51 -20.95 -4.38 20.13
C GLU A 51 -21.37 -5.28 18.96
N THR A 52 -20.84 -5.01 17.76
CA THR A 52 -21.37 -5.60 16.51
C THR A 52 -20.50 -6.69 15.91
N ARG A 53 -19.21 -6.74 16.25
CA ARG A 53 -18.20 -7.57 15.58
C ARG A 53 -18.23 -7.42 14.06
N GLN A 54 -18.51 -6.21 13.58
CA GLN A 54 -18.62 -5.91 12.16
C GLN A 54 -17.30 -6.16 11.42
N TYR A 55 -16.17 -5.89 12.06
CA TYR A 55 -14.84 -6.00 11.48
C TYR A 55 -13.98 -6.98 12.28
N SER A 56 -13.27 -7.86 11.57
CA SER A 56 -12.22 -8.68 12.15
C SER A 56 -10.87 -7.96 12.18
N GLY A 57 -10.69 -6.95 11.31
CA GLY A 57 -9.43 -6.23 11.16
C GLY A 57 -9.51 -4.72 11.33
N LEU A 58 -8.48 -4.14 11.96
CA LEU A 58 -8.24 -2.70 12.06
C LEU A 58 -6.88 -2.37 11.43
N VAL A 59 -6.85 -1.39 10.54
CA VAL A 59 -5.62 -0.80 9.99
C VAL A 59 -5.39 0.56 10.63
N MET A 60 -4.31 0.71 11.37
CA MET A 60 -3.81 2.00 11.86
C MET A 60 -2.79 2.54 10.87
N THR A 61 -3.14 3.63 10.19
CA THR A 61 -2.35 4.20 9.09
C THR A 61 -2.15 5.71 9.26
N GLY A 62 -1.58 6.33 8.24
CA GLY A 62 -1.18 7.71 8.17
C GLY A 62 0.04 7.87 7.30
N SER A 63 0.85 8.88 7.61
CA SER A 63 2.17 9.03 7.00
C SER A 63 3.17 8.06 7.63
N GLU A 64 3.39 8.14 8.95
CA GLU A 64 4.20 7.17 9.69
C GLU A 64 3.65 6.93 11.10
N ILE A 65 2.90 5.85 11.26
CA ILE A 65 2.19 5.55 12.51
C ILE A 65 3.13 5.30 13.70
N THR A 66 4.37 4.83 13.47
CA THR A 66 5.33 4.56 14.55
C THR A 66 5.94 5.82 15.19
N LEU A 67 5.51 7.01 14.76
CA LEU A 67 5.79 8.27 15.47
C LEU A 67 4.87 8.51 16.66
N ARG A 68 3.71 7.82 16.72
CA ARG A 68 2.78 7.90 17.86
C ARG A 68 3.36 7.18 19.08
N ARG A 69 3.51 7.92 20.18
CA ARG A 69 3.99 7.38 21.46
C ARG A 69 2.97 6.46 22.14
N ASP A 70 1.70 6.72 21.87
CA ASP A 70 0.54 5.99 22.39
C ASP A 70 0.11 4.81 21.48
N LEU A 71 0.84 4.52 20.39
CA LEU A 71 0.50 3.42 19.48
C LEU A 71 0.30 2.06 20.18
N PRO A 72 1.14 1.64 21.14
CA PRO A 72 0.88 0.40 21.90
C PRO A 72 -0.43 0.45 22.70
N ASP A 73 -0.86 1.61 23.18
CA ASP A 73 -2.13 1.73 23.88
C ASP A 73 -3.32 1.58 22.92
N LEU A 74 -3.27 2.25 21.78
CA LEU A 74 -4.28 2.10 20.72
C LEU A 74 -4.45 0.65 20.27
N ALA A 75 -3.34 -0.08 20.10
CA ALA A 75 -3.38 -1.50 19.76
C ALA A 75 -4.06 -2.35 20.86
N ARG A 76 -3.78 -2.10 22.15
CA ARG A 76 -4.46 -2.83 23.24
C ARG A 76 -5.96 -2.56 23.25
N ARG A 77 -6.35 -1.31 23.02
CA ARG A 77 -7.76 -0.89 22.96
C ARG A 77 -8.48 -1.53 21.77
N ALA A 78 -7.83 -1.58 20.60
CA ALA A 78 -8.35 -2.31 19.45
C ALA A 78 -8.53 -3.81 19.74
N ARG A 79 -7.54 -4.46 20.36
CA ARG A 79 -7.66 -5.87 20.74
C ARG A 79 -8.82 -6.10 21.71
N ALA A 80 -8.98 -5.23 22.71
CA ALA A 80 -10.09 -5.29 23.66
C ALA A 80 -11.46 -5.10 22.98
N ALA A 81 -11.52 -4.25 21.95
CA ALA A 81 -12.70 -4.03 21.12
C ALA A 81 -12.99 -5.18 20.13
N GLY A 82 -12.28 -6.30 20.23
CA GLY A 82 -12.59 -7.52 19.49
C GLY A 82 -12.00 -7.62 18.08
N PHE A 83 -11.07 -6.73 17.71
CA PHE A 83 -10.30 -6.89 16.49
C PHE A 83 -9.30 -8.05 16.64
N GLU A 84 -9.37 -9.01 15.72
CA GLU A 84 -8.48 -10.17 15.66
C GLU A 84 -7.19 -9.84 14.90
N HIS A 85 -7.31 -8.98 13.90
CA HIS A 85 -6.21 -8.50 13.06
C HIS A 85 -5.96 -7.02 13.33
N ILE A 86 -4.78 -6.69 13.84
CA ILE A 86 -4.39 -5.31 14.11
C ILE A 86 -3.16 -5.03 13.25
N ARG A 87 -3.40 -4.25 12.19
CA ARG A 87 -2.41 -3.90 11.18
C ARG A 87 -1.90 -2.49 11.40
N ILE A 88 -0.60 -2.30 11.27
CA ILE A 88 0.01 -0.98 11.13
C ILE A 88 0.58 -0.78 9.73
N GLN A 89 0.46 0.44 9.18
CA GLN A 89 1.16 0.86 7.96
C GLN A 89 2.36 1.73 8.33
N THR A 90 3.56 1.32 7.90
CA THR A 90 4.82 1.95 8.33
C THR A 90 5.91 1.81 7.27
N HIS A 91 6.91 2.69 7.27
CA HIS A 91 8.16 2.52 6.54
C HIS A 91 9.11 1.48 7.16
N GLY A 92 8.76 0.89 8.31
CA GLY A 92 9.49 -0.23 8.93
C GLY A 92 10.75 0.15 9.72
N MET A 93 11.42 1.27 9.46
CA MET A 93 12.68 1.62 10.14
C MET A 93 12.62 1.61 11.67
N HIS A 94 11.52 2.02 12.30
CA HIS A 94 11.43 2.07 13.76
C HIS A 94 11.27 0.70 14.40
N LEU A 95 10.80 -0.30 13.65
CA LEU A 95 10.71 -1.68 14.10
C LEU A 95 12.10 -2.27 14.40
N SER A 96 13.17 -1.70 13.83
CA SER A 96 14.56 -2.10 14.12
C SER A 96 15.08 -1.60 15.47
N ARG A 97 14.33 -0.73 16.17
CA ARG A 97 14.73 -0.21 17.49
C ARG A 97 14.60 -1.32 18.54
N PRO A 98 15.57 -1.49 19.45
CA PRO A 98 15.51 -2.52 20.48
C PRO A 98 14.18 -2.50 21.26
N GLY A 99 13.51 -3.65 21.32
CA GLY A 99 12.25 -3.86 22.06
C GLY A 99 10.99 -3.20 21.47
N TYR A 100 11.09 -2.36 20.44
CA TYR A 100 9.93 -1.61 19.95
C TYR A 100 8.92 -2.49 19.19
N ALA A 101 9.40 -3.37 18.30
CA ALA A 101 8.52 -4.32 17.60
C ALA A 101 7.83 -5.29 18.58
N GLU A 102 8.58 -5.81 19.56
CA GLU A 102 8.06 -6.68 20.63
C GLU A 102 6.94 -5.99 21.41
N GLN A 103 7.15 -4.73 21.84
CA GLN A 103 6.15 -3.95 22.55
C GLN A 103 4.83 -3.80 21.75
N LEU A 104 4.92 -3.60 20.42
CA LEU A 104 3.76 -3.51 19.56
C LEU A 104 3.03 -4.85 19.43
N ILE A 105 3.78 -5.95 19.31
CA ILE A 105 3.24 -7.30 19.20
C ILE A 105 2.53 -7.70 20.50
N GLU A 106 3.15 -7.47 21.67
CA GLU A 106 2.55 -7.69 22.98
C GLU A 106 1.27 -6.85 23.18
N ALA A 107 1.25 -5.65 22.63
CA ALA A 107 0.08 -4.79 22.63
C ALA A 107 -1.07 -5.30 21.75
N GLY A 108 -0.77 -6.14 20.76
CA GLY A 108 -1.75 -6.82 19.91
C GLY A 108 -1.53 -6.65 18.40
N VAL A 109 -0.53 -5.87 17.97
CA VAL A 109 -0.22 -5.73 16.54
C VAL A 109 0.31 -7.05 16.00
N ASN A 110 -0.38 -7.64 15.02
CA ASN A 110 0.01 -8.91 14.40
C ASN A 110 0.18 -8.80 12.89
N GLU A 111 -0.13 -7.65 12.29
CA GLU A 111 0.08 -7.40 10.87
C GLU A 111 0.89 -6.14 10.62
N PHE A 112 1.89 -6.24 9.76
CA PHE A 112 2.82 -5.17 9.45
C PHE A 112 2.82 -4.92 7.95
N PHE A 113 2.23 -3.80 7.54
CA PHE A 113 2.23 -3.37 6.16
C PHE A 113 3.39 -2.38 5.96
N VAL A 114 4.48 -2.88 5.38
CA VAL A 114 5.77 -2.18 5.29
C VAL A 114 5.98 -1.61 3.89
N SER A 115 6.20 -0.29 3.80
CA SER A 115 6.54 0.36 2.52
C SER A 115 7.98 0.11 2.12
N VAL A 116 8.18 -0.46 0.93
CA VAL A 116 9.46 -0.82 0.35
C VAL A 116 9.66 -0.03 -0.94
N ALA A 117 10.62 0.89 -0.93
CA ALA A 117 10.85 1.82 -2.02
C ALA A 117 11.80 1.31 -3.14
N GLY A 118 12.66 0.34 -2.83
CA GLY A 118 13.72 -0.14 -3.73
C GLY A 118 14.26 -1.50 -3.27
N SER A 119 15.10 -2.11 -4.11
CA SER A 119 15.61 -3.49 -3.94
C SER A 119 16.91 -3.58 -3.13
N ASP A 120 17.59 -2.45 -2.92
CA ASP A 120 18.84 -2.36 -2.16
C ASP A 120 18.96 -1.01 -1.44
N ALA A 121 20.00 -0.85 -0.62
CA ALA A 121 20.24 0.38 0.12
C ALA A 121 20.40 1.60 -0.78
N ALA A 122 21.06 1.48 -1.93
CA ALA A 122 21.31 2.62 -2.81
C ALA A 122 20.01 3.15 -3.44
N THR A 123 19.18 2.24 -3.96
CA THR A 123 17.91 2.57 -4.62
C THR A 123 16.85 2.99 -3.63
N HIS A 124 16.70 2.26 -2.52
CA HIS A 124 15.71 2.56 -1.50
C HIS A 124 16.02 3.88 -0.78
N ASP A 125 17.25 4.07 -0.26
CA ASP A 125 17.63 5.32 0.41
C ASP A 125 17.57 6.51 -0.55
N GLY A 126 17.88 6.29 -1.84
CA GLY A 126 17.78 7.31 -2.89
C GLY A 126 16.34 7.73 -3.23
N ILE A 127 15.36 6.88 -2.92
CA ILE A 127 13.92 7.18 -3.07
C ILE A 127 13.35 7.76 -1.78
N THR A 128 13.71 7.22 -0.60
CA THR A 128 13.24 7.74 0.70
C THR A 128 13.98 8.99 1.17
N THR A 129 15.10 9.31 0.51
CA THR A 129 16.06 10.38 0.80
C THR A 129 16.69 10.32 2.20
N ILE A 130 16.74 9.13 2.79
CA ILE A 130 17.25 8.92 4.15
C ILE A 130 18.23 7.76 4.11
N LYS A 131 19.49 8.04 4.46
CA LYS A 131 20.56 7.04 4.49
C LYS A 131 20.31 5.99 5.59
N GLY A 132 20.52 4.73 5.24
CA GLY A 132 20.29 3.56 6.07
C GLY A 132 18.81 3.27 6.30
N SER A 133 17.90 3.75 5.45
CA SER A 133 16.47 3.44 5.60
C SER A 133 16.19 1.99 5.20
N PHE A 134 16.86 1.50 4.16
CA PHE A 134 16.75 0.10 3.72
C PHE A 134 17.17 -0.89 4.81
N ASP A 135 18.39 -0.74 5.33
CA ASP A 135 18.93 -1.68 6.33
C ASP A 135 18.07 -1.72 7.59
N LYS A 136 17.53 -0.56 8.03
CA LYS A 136 16.62 -0.49 9.18
C LYS A 136 15.27 -1.13 8.87
N MET A 137 14.73 -0.93 7.67
CA MET A 137 13.48 -1.56 7.23
C MET A 137 13.64 -3.09 7.22
N ILE A 138 14.68 -3.61 6.56
CA ILE A 138 14.97 -5.06 6.51
C ILE A 138 15.15 -5.60 7.93
N ARG A 139 15.96 -4.95 8.76
CA ARG A 139 16.16 -5.36 10.16
C ARG A 139 14.85 -5.37 10.95
N GLY A 140 13.98 -4.40 10.72
CA GLY A 140 12.66 -4.35 11.34
C GLY A 140 11.79 -5.55 10.95
N MET A 141 11.76 -5.89 9.66
CA MET A 141 11.02 -7.04 9.13
C MET A 141 11.58 -8.37 9.64
N GLU A 142 12.90 -8.51 9.78
CA GLU A 142 13.54 -9.67 10.40
C GLU A 142 13.14 -9.84 11.88
N ILE A 143 13.15 -8.75 12.65
CA ILE A 143 12.73 -8.78 14.07
C ILE A 143 11.28 -9.22 14.16
N VAL A 144 10.37 -8.60 13.39
CA VAL A 144 8.95 -9.00 13.36
C VAL A 144 8.81 -10.49 13.01
N SER A 145 9.55 -10.95 12.00
CA SER A 145 9.53 -12.36 11.56
C SER A 145 10.02 -13.36 12.62
N SER A 146 10.74 -12.90 13.66
CA SER A 146 11.15 -13.77 14.77
C SER A 146 10.02 -14.06 15.77
N PHE A 147 8.88 -13.34 15.67
CA PHE A 147 7.72 -13.56 16.52
C PHE A 147 6.65 -14.38 15.77
N PRO A 148 6.22 -15.53 16.33
CA PRO A 148 5.18 -16.34 15.71
C PRO A 148 3.84 -15.61 15.68
N GLY A 149 3.02 -15.91 14.67
CA GLY A 149 1.69 -15.31 14.53
C GLY A 149 1.69 -13.89 13.94
N THR A 150 2.85 -13.38 13.51
CA THR A 150 2.94 -12.13 12.76
C THR A 150 2.85 -12.37 11.25
N ALA A 151 2.32 -11.40 10.52
CA ALA A 151 2.34 -11.37 9.06
C ALA A 151 2.86 -10.02 8.56
N ILE A 152 3.64 -10.06 7.50
CA ILE A 152 4.18 -8.89 6.82
C ILE A 152 3.58 -8.80 5.43
N ILE A 153 2.95 -7.67 5.13
CA ILE A 153 2.58 -7.25 3.78
C ILE A 153 3.54 -6.15 3.37
N THR A 154 3.89 -6.04 2.10
CA THR A 154 4.65 -4.89 1.62
C THR A 154 3.95 -4.16 0.50
N ASN A 155 4.14 -2.86 0.39
CA ASN A 155 3.84 -2.14 -0.84
C ASN A 155 5.09 -1.51 -1.45
N THR A 156 5.10 -1.44 -2.77
CA THR A 156 6.06 -0.65 -3.54
C THR A 156 5.30 0.27 -4.47
N VAL A 157 5.56 1.57 -4.37
CA VAL A 157 5.03 2.58 -5.30
C VAL A 157 5.84 2.51 -6.58
N VAL A 158 5.19 2.14 -7.67
CA VAL A 158 5.77 1.94 -8.99
C VAL A 158 5.81 3.27 -9.75
N THR A 159 7.01 3.79 -9.94
CA THR A 159 7.32 5.07 -10.58
C THR A 159 8.35 4.87 -11.68
N GLU A 160 8.66 5.91 -12.45
CA GLU A 160 9.79 5.93 -13.39
C GLU A 160 11.13 5.56 -12.72
N ARG A 161 11.29 5.86 -11.43
CA ARG A 161 12.51 5.55 -10.67
C ARG A 161 12.56 4.12 -10.13
N SER A 162 11.42 3.42 -10.04
CA SER A 162 11.33 2.15 -9.30
C SER A 162 10.85 0.95 -10.13
N TYR A 163 10.19 1.15 -11.27
CA TYR A 163 9.57 0.02 -11.98
C TYR A 163 10.57 -1.04 -12.48
N ARG A 164 11.83 -0.66 -12.74
CA ARG A 164 12.88 -1.61 -13.15
C ARG A 164 13.36 -2.49 -12.00
N LEU A 165 13.08 -2.08 -10.76
CA LEU A 165 13.53 -2.75 -9.54
C LEU A 165 12.55 -3.83 -9.06
N LEU A 166 11.31 -3.87 -9.56
CA LEU A 166 10.25 -4.73 -9.00
C LEU A 166 10.65 -6.21 -8.87
N PRO A 167 11.28 -6.83 -9.88
CA PRO A 167 11.72 -8.22 -9.75
C PRO A 167 12.77 -8.40 -8.65
N ASP A 168 13.69 -7.45 -8.51
CA ASP A 168 14.78 -7.51 -7.53
C ASP A 168 14.27 -7.18 -6.12
N VAL A 169 13.20 -6.40 -5.99
CA VAL A 169 12.49 -6.19 -4.70
C VAL A 169 11.94 -7.53 -4.19
N VAL A 170 11.38 -8.37 -5.06
CA VAL A 170 10.91 -9.71 -4.68
C VAL A 170 12.06 -10.57 -4.17
N ASP A 171 13.21 -10.55 -4.86
CA ASP A 171 14.37 -11.32 -4.44
C ASP A 171 14.96 -10.82 -3.12
N ALA A 172 15.07 -9.50 -2.94
CA ALA A 172 15.59 -8.88 -1.73
C ALA A 172 14.78 -9.24 -0.47
N LEU A 173 13.47 -9.44 -0.63
CA LEU A 173 12.57 -9.75 0.49
C LEU A 173 12.28 -11.24 0.66
N SER A 174 12.78 -12.10 -0.24
CA SER A 174 12.50 -13.53 -0.23
C SER A 174 12.96 -14.28 1.03
N GLY A 175 13.90 -13.70 1.80
CA GLY A 175 14.36 -14.24 3.09
C GLY A 175 13.52 -13.84 4.31
N ILE A 176 12.53 -12.96 4.15
CA ILE A 176 11.69 -12.49 5.26
C ILE A 176 10.60 -13.53 5.54
N ALA A 177 10.76 -14.29 6.63
CA ALA A 177 9.91 -15.44 6.92
C ALA A 177 8.42 -15.11 7.12
N ALA A 178 8.09 -13.94 7.67
CA ALA A 178 6.68 -13.53 7.85
C ALA A 178 6.07 -12.85 6.63
N LEU A 179 6.80 -12.70 5.51
CA LEU A 179 6.30 -12.06 4.29
C LEU A 179 5.18 -12.91 3.67
N SER A 180 3.99 -12.35 3.61
CA SER A 180 2.77 -13.03 3.19
C SER A 180 2.22 -12.53 1.86
N GLN A 181 2.45 -11.26 1.54
CA GLN A 181 1.90 -10.57 0.38
C GLN A 181 2.77 -9.38 -0.02
N MET A 182 2.90 -9.14 -1.33
CA MET A 182 3.50 -7.95 -1.89
C MET A 182 2.51 -7.22 -2.78
N GLU A 183 2.48 -5.89 -2.70
CA GLU A 183 1.59 -5.06 -3.49
C GLU A 183 2.40 -4.08 -4.33
N PHE A 184 2.11 -4.03 -5.63
CA PHE A 184 2.74 -3.09 -6.56
C PHE A 184 1.73 -2.03 -6.99
N TRP A 185 1.92 -0.81 -6.52
CA TRP A 185 0.97 0.28 -6.69
C TRP A 185 1.49 1.24 -7.74
N HIS A 186 0.88 1.27 -8.93
CA HIS A 186 1.23 2.30 -9.90
C HIS A 186 0.96 3.69 -9.33
N TYR A 187 1.95 4.56 -9.47
CA TYR A 187 1.95 5.91 -8.93
C TYR A 187 0.90 6.79 -9.60
N PHE A 188 0.30 7.67 -8.82
CA PHE A 188 -0.46 8.82 -9.31
C PHE A 188 -0.12 10.05 -8.46
N PRO A 189 -0.08 11.26 -9.03
CA PRO A 189 0.51 12.41 -8.37
C PRO A 189 -0.41 13.15 -7.38
N MET A 190 -1.65 12.69 -7.15
CA MET A 190 -2.68 13.45 -6.41
C MET A 190 -2.91 14.84 -7.03
N SER A 191 -2.76 14.90 -8.35
CA SER A 191 -2.83 16.11 -9.16
C SER A 191 -3.28 15.73 -10.58
N ARG A 192 -3.68 16.74 -11.34
CA ARG A 192 -3.98 16.60 -12.78
C ARG A 192 -2.72 16.55 -13.65
N THR A 193 -1.56 16.89 -13.09
CA THR A 193 -0.27 16.88 -13.77
C THR A 193 0.77 16.10 -12.96
N ASP A 194 1.78 15.58 -13.65
CA ASP A 194 2.91 14.87 -13.05
C ASP A 194 4.16 15.76 -13.01
N ASP A 195 4.12 16.78 -12.16
CA ASP A 195 5.18 17.80 -12.07
C ASP A 195 6.52 17.20 -11.59
N LYS A 196 6.46 16.09 -10.85
CA LYS A 196 7.64 15.36 -10.35
C LYS A 196 8.25 14.42 -11.39
N LEU A 197 7.61 14.28 -12.55
CA LEU A 197 7.97 13.35 -13.62
C LEU A 197 8.10 11.89 -13.16
N LEU A 198 7.28 11.46 -12.20
CA LEU A 198 7.36 10.12 -11.60
C LEU A 198 6.41 9.09 -12.21
N LEU A 199 5.40 9.50 -12.99
CA LEU A 199 4.58 8.56 -13.74
C LEU A 199 5.44 7.76 -14.72
N ALA A 200 5.34 6.44 -14.62
CA ALA A 200 5.88 5.53 -15.61
C ALA A 200 4.78 5.04 -16.55
N ASP A 201 5.14 4.84 -17.81
CA ASP A 201 4.27 4.31 -18.85
C ASP A 201 3.91 2.85 -18.53
N TYR A 202 2.61 2.52 -18.50
CA TYR A 202 2.13 1.16 -18.26
C TYR A 202 2.80 0.11 -19.18
N ARG A 203 3.06 0.46 -20.45
CA ARG A 203 3.70 -0.45 -21.42
C ARG A 203 5.11 -0.85 -21.00
N LEU A 204 5.81 0.04 -20.31
CA LEU A 204 7.17 -0.20 -19.79
C LEU A 204 7.15 -0.93 -18.46
N ILE A 205 6.12 -0.73 -17.64
CA ILE A 205 6.00 -1.33 -16.31
C ILE A 205 5.59 -2.80 -16.39
N VAL A 206 4.61 -3.13 -17.26
CA VAL A 206 3.98 -4.47 -17.31
C VAL A 206 4.98 -5.63 -17.43
N PRO A 207 6.04 -5.55 -18.27
CA PRO A 207 7.05 -6.61 -18.33
C PRO A 207 7.79 -6.86 -17.00
N TYR A 208 8.02 -5.81 -16.20
CA TYR A 208 8.68 -5.93 -14.89
C TYR A 208 7.72 -6.41 -13.81
N LEU A 209 6.44 -6.01 -13.88
CA LEU A 209 5.39 -6.60 -13.03
C LEU A 209 5.25 -8.09 -13.26
N ARG A 210 5.26 -8.55 -14.52
CA ARG A 210 5.20 -9.98 -14.84
C ARG A 210 6.39 -10.74 -14.27
N GLN A 211 7.61 -10.24 -14.46
CA GLN A 211 8.81 -10.84 -13.87
C GLN A 211 8.74 -10.89 -12.33
N ALA A 212 8.24 -9.83 -11.69
CA ALA A 212 8.03 -9.82 -10.25
C ALA A 212 7.00 -10.88 -9.81
N CYS A 213 5.88 -11.01 -10.54
CA CYS A 213 4.87 -12.05 -10.28
C CYS A 213 5.45 -13.46 -10.43
N GLU A 214 6.21 -13.73 -11.50
CA GLU A 214 6.87 -15.02 -11.72
C GLU A 214 7.85 -15.36 -10.58
N ARG A 215 8.67 -14.39 -10.15
CA ARG A 215 9.60 -14.57 -9.02
C ARG A 215 8.88 -14.80 -7.69
N ALA A 216 7.74 -14.15 -7.49
CA ALA A 216 6.94 -14.28 -6.26
C ALA A 216 6.20 -15.63 -6.22
N ASP A 217 5.63 -16.06 -7.34
CA ASP A 217 4.95 -17.36 -7.47
C ASP A 217 5.91 -18.52 -7.21
N ALA A 218 7.14 -18.44 -7.74
CA ALA A 218 8.19 -19.43 -7.49
C ALA A 218 8.54 -19.60 -6.00
N ARG A 219 8.12 -18.66 -5.15
CA ARG A 219 8.36 -18.61 -3.71
C ARG A 219 7.08 -18.70 -2.88
N GLY A 220 5.92 -18.84 -3.52
CA GLY A 220 4.63 -18.88 -2.83
C GLY A 220 4.22 -17.56 -2.18
N ILE A 221 4.77 -16.42 -2.64
CA ILE A 221 4.43 -15.08 -2.14
C ILE A 221 3.24 -14.55 -2.95
N ALA A 222 2.16 -14.15 -2.28
CA ALA A 222 1.02 -13.54 -2.96
C ALA A 222 1.38 -12.15 -3.51
N VAL A 223 0.88 -11.81 -4.71
CA VAL A 223 1.06 -10.49 -5.31
C VAL A 223 -0.29 -9.87 -5.64
N GLU A 224 -0.48 -8.63 -5.21
CA GLU A 224 -1.54 -7.74 -5.69
C GLU A 224 -0.95 -6.63 -6.56
N ILE A 225 -1.66 -6.28 -7.63
CA ILE A 225 -1.33 -5.16 -8.50
C ILE A 225 -2.40 -4.10 -8.32
N LYS A 226 -2.01 -2.84 -8.13
CA LYS A 226 -2.92 -1.71 -8.00
C LYS A 226 -2.66 -0.65 -9.07
N ASN A 227 -3.72 0.03 -9.47
CA ASN A 227 -3.74 1.18 -10.38
C ASN A 227 -3.17 0.92 -11.78
N VAL A 228 -3.21 -0.33 -12.26
CA VAL A 228 -2.83 -0.70 -13.63
C VAL A 228 -4.08 -1.11 -14.41
N PRO A 229 -4.26 -0.67 -15.67
CA PRO A 229 -5.37 -1.14 -16.50
C PRO A 229 -5.41 -2.66 -16.62
N GLN A 230 -6.53 -3.28 -16.21
CA GLN A 230 -6.64 -4.74 -16.08
C GLN A 230 -6.29 -5.50 -17.36
N CYS A 231 -6.70 -4.97 -18.51
CA CYS A 231 -6.46 -5.60 -19.81
C CYS A 231 -4.97 -5.66 -20.21
N LEU A 232 -4.11 -4.88 -19.58
CA LEU A 232 -2.65 -4.92 -19.82
C LEU A 232 -1.95 -6.05 -19.05
N LEU A 233 -2.60 -6.64 -18.04
CA LEU A 233 -1.99 -7.64 -17.17
C LEU A 233 -1.98 -9.06 -17.79
N GLY A 234 -2.76 -9.29 -18.86
CA GLY A 234 -2.82 -10.59 -19.53
C GLY A 234 -3.21 -11.71 -18.56
N GLN A 235 -2.38 -12.75 -18.46
CA GLN A 235 -2.60 -13.89 -17.55
C GLN A 235 -2.59 -13.53 -16.05
N ASP A 236 -2.09 -12.35 -15.70
CA ASP A 236 -2.02 -11.84 -14.33
C ASP A 236 -3.19 -10.89 -13.99
N ASP A 237 -4.20 -10.80 -14.85
CA ASP A 237 -5.37 -9.91 -14.69
C ASP A 237 -6.14 -10.08 -13.36
N TRP A 238 -6.17 -11.29 -12.82
CA TRP A 238 -6.79 -11.65 -11.55
C TRP A 238 -6.03 -11.13 -10.32
N ARG A 239 -4.81 -10.61 -10.51
CA ARG A 239 -4.02 -9.95 -9.45
C ARG A 239 -4.42 -8.49 -9.23
N LEU A 240 -5.19 -7.90 -10.14
CA LEU A 240 -5.67 -6.53 -9.98
C LEU A 240 -6.66 -6.45 -8.81
N ASP A 241 -6.31 -5.69 -7.79
CA ASP A 241 -7.20 -5.38 -6.68
C ASP A 241 -7.00 -3.94 -6.22
N ASN A 242 -7.94 -3.06 -6.58
CA ASN A 242 -7.97 -1.67 -6.10
C ASN A 242 -8.91 -1.48 -4.90
N GLY A 243 -9.45 -2.58 -4.36
CA GLY A 243 -10.22 -2.57 -3.13
C GLY A 243 -9.36 -2.11 -1.96
N GLN A 244 -10.01 -1.43 -1.02
CA GLN A 244 -9.43 -1.00 0.24
C GLN A 244 -10.48 -1.15 1.34
N ALA A 245 -10.01 -1.32 2.57
CA ALA A 245 -10.85 -1.25 3.76
C ALA A 245 -11.60 0.10 3.82
N ALA A 246 -12.73 0.13 4.52
CA ALA A 246 -13.41 1.38 4.79
C ALA A 246 -12.45 2.37 5.49
N LEU A 247 -12.22 3.54 4.90
CA LEU A 247 -11.20 4.48 5.36
C LEU A 247 -11.82 5.65 6.14
N LEU A 248 -11.49 5.72 7.42
CA LEU A 248 -11.71 6.89 8.26
C LEU A 248 -10.50 7.82 8.14
N ILE A 249 -10.71 8.95 7.47
CA ILE A 249 -9.70 9.97 7.18
C ILE A 249 -10.39 11.34 7.10
N ASP A 250 -9.61 12.41 7.25
CA ASP A 250 -10.05 13.77 6.96
C ASP A 250 -10.75 13.85 5.58
N PRO A 251 -12.00 14.35 5.49
CA PRO A 251 -12.73 14.46 4.23
C PRO A 251 -11.99 15.24 3.14
N ASP A 252 -11.14 16.22 3.51
CA ASP A 252 -10.36 17.00 2.55
C ASP A 252 -9.35 16.14 1.79
N PHE A 253 -9.00 14.96 2.29
CA PHE A 253 -8.19 13.98 1.55
C PHE A 253 -8.86 13.59 0.23
N TRP A 254 -10.19 13.41 0.23
CA TRP A 254 -10.90 13.00 -0.98
C TRP A 254 -10.94 14.09 -2.04
N ILE A 255 -10.94 15.36 -1.63
CA ILE A 255 -10.80 16.50 -2.54
C ILE A 255 -9.47 16.41 -3.30
N GLU A 256 -8.38 16.03 -2.61
CA GLU A 256 -7.07 15.84 -3.22
C GLU A 256 -7.02 14.58 -4.08
N PHE A 257 -7.61 13.48 -3.61
CA PHE A 257 -7.67 12.22 -4.34
C PHE A 257 -8.42 12.36 -5.67
N ASP A 258 -9.53 13.10 -5.69
CA ASP A 258 -10.35 13.30 -6.87
C ASP A 258 -9.64 14.12 -7.96
N LYS A 259 -8.59 14.89 -7.61
CA LYS A 259 -7.78 15.62 -8.60
C LYS A 259 -7.07 14.70 -9.59
N ASN A 260 -6.84 13.42 -9.24
CA ASN A 260 -6.26 12.47 -10.17
C ASN A 260 -7.15 12.26 -11.41
N GLY A 261 -8.47 12.47 -11.29
CA GLY A 261 -9.41 12.30 -12.40
C GLY A 261 -9.34 10.90 -12.99
N PHE A 262 -9.54 9.87 -12.17
CA PHE A 262 -9.58 8.47 -12.59
C PHE A 262 -10.69 8.20 -13.62
N TYR A 263 -10.73 6.97 -14.11
CA TYR A 263 -11.80 6.42 -14.95
C TYR A 263 -11.87 6.99 -16.38
N ARG A 264 -10.77 7.53 -16.88
CA ARG A 264 -10.67 8.16 -18.22
C ARG A 264 -10.30 7.19 -19.35
N CYS A 265 -10.49 5.89 -19.16
CA CYS A 265 -10.20 4.90 -20.21
C CYS A 265 -11.17 5.07 -21.40
N PRO A 266 -10.68 5.13 -22.66
CA PRO A 266 -11.52 5.31 -23.86
C PRO A 266 -12.46 4.14 -24.15
N HIS A 267 -12.36 3.05 -23.39
CA HIS A 267 -13.20 1.86 -23.55
C HIS A 267 -14.13 1.61 -22.37
N ARG A 268 -14.23 2.55 -21.43
CA ARG A 268 -14.93 2.33 -20.16
C ARG A 268 -16.39 1.90 -20.34
N GLU A 269 -17.12 2.51 -21.26
CA GLU A 269 -18.55 2.24 -21.48
C GLU A 269 -18.86 0.79 -21.88
N ARG A 270 -17.90 0.12 -22.52
CA ARG A 270 -18.03 -1.27 -23.02
C ARG A 270 -17.16 -2.27 -22.25
N CYS A 271 -16.48 -1.84 -21.19
CA CYS A 271 -15.55 -2.66 -20.41
C CYS A 271 -16.28 -3.27 -19.20
N ALA A 272 -16.21 -4.59 -19.04
CA ALA A 272 -16.87 -5.29 -17.94
C ALA A 272 -16.05 -5.30 -16.62
N SER A 273 -14.81 -4.80 -16.65
CA SER A 273 -13.97 -4.74 -15.45
C SER A 273 -14.61 -3.85 -14.38
N LYS A 274 -14.79 -4.41 -13.17
CA LYS A 274 -15.26 -3.67 -11.98
C LYS A 274 -14.14 -3.15 -11.09
N ALA A 275 -12.93 -3.73 -11.19
CA ALA A 275 -11.79 -3.37 -10.35
C ALA A 275 -10.90 -2.26 -10.96
N CYS A 276 -10.85 -2.16 -12.29
CA CYS A 276 -9.98 -1.20 -12.99
C CYS A 276 -10.39 0.26 -12.80
N LEU A 277 -9.44 1.08 -12.33
CA LEU A 277 -9.59 2.53 -12.22
C LEU A 277 -9.36 3.27 -13.55
N GLY A 278 -8.93 2.57 -14.61
CA GLY A 278 -8.64 3.17 -15.91
C GLY A 278 -7.41 4.07 -15.88
N LEU A 279 -7.42 5.13 -16.69
CA LEU A 279 -6.36 6.14 -16.75
C LEU A 279 -6.71 7.35 -15.87
N THR A 280 -5.67 8.03 -15.37
CA THR A 280 -5.76 9.33 -14.70
C THR A 280 -5.58 10.48 -15.69
N GLU A 281 -6.01 11.69 -15.32
CA GLU A 281 -5.76 12.90 -16.13
C GLU A 281 -4.27 13.15 -16.33
N ALA A 282 -3.46 12.99 -15.28
CA ALA A 282 -2.01 13.16 -15.35
C ALA A 282 -1.34 12.15 -16.29
N TYR A 283 -1.81 10.89 -16.32
CA TYR A 283 -1.29 9.89 -17.24
C TYR A 283 -1.60 10.28 -18.69
N ILE A 284 -2.85 10.65 -18.99
CA ILE A 284 -3.26 11.04 -20.35
C ILE A 284 -2.47 12.27 -20.83
N ALA A 285 -2.30 13.27 -19.96
CA ALA A 285 -1.54 14.47 -20.28
C ALA A 285 -0.08 14.15 -20.68
N ARG A 286 0.52 13.09 -20.09
CA ARG A 286 1.91 12.72 -20.33
C ARG A 286 2.10 11.72 -21.47
N PHE A 287 1.22 10.72 -21.60
CA PHE A 287 1.42 9.57 -22.48
C PHE A 287 0.31 9.36 -23.53
N GLY A 288 -0.78 10.12 -23.46
CA GLY A 288 -1.96 9.94 -24.29
C GLY A 288 -2.99 8.96 -23.71
N ASP A 289 -4.09 8.76 -24.44
CA ASP A 289 -5.26 7.99 -23.98
C ASP A 289 -5.15 6.47 -24.15
N MET A 290 -4.05 6.00 -24.75
CA MET A 290 -3.78 4.58 -24.99
C MET A 290 -4.89 3.82 -25.73
N ALA A 291 -5.68 4.50 -26.58
CA ALA A 291 -6.84 3.88 -27.22
C ALA A 291 -6.50 2.63 -28.08
N ALA A 292 -5.26 2.54 -28.59
CA ALA A 292 -4.79 1.37 -29.35
C ALA A 292 -4.17 0.27 -28.48
N ASP A 293 -3.68 0.62 -27.28
CA ASP A 293 -3.01 -0.31 -26.36
C ASP A 293 -3.99 -0.99 -25.39
N LEU A 294 -5.10 -0.31 -25.06
CA LEU A 294 -6.12 -0.81 -24.14
C LEU A 294 -7.21 -1.59 -24.89
N ALA A 295 -7.77 -2.60 -24.21
CA ALA A 295 -8.92 -3.34 -24.70
C ALA A 295 -10.02 -3.42 -23.63
N PRO A 296 -11.32 -3.47 -24.00
CA PRO A 296 -12.40 -3.76 -23.07
C PRO A 296 -12.21 -5.16 -22.48
N TYR A 297 -12.28 -5.27 -21.15
CA TYR A 297 -12.27 -6.56 -20.47
C TYR A 297 -13.62 -7.25 -20.66
N SER A 298 -13.62 -8.52 -21.07
CA SER A 298 -14.83 -9.30 -21.40
C SER A 298 -15.50 -9.94 -20.19
N GLY A 299 -14.86 -9.94 -19.02
CA GLY A 299 -15.39 -10.54 -17.79
C GLY A 299 -15.14 -12.03 -17.63
N LEU A 300 -14.55 -12.70 -18.63
CA LEU A 300 -14.01 -14.04 -18.51
C LEU A 300 -12.59 -13.91 -17.95
N THR A 301 -12.41 -14.21 -16.66
CA THR A 301 -11.07 -14.32 -16.09
C THR A 301 -10.30 -15.39 -16.82
N SER A 302 -9.05 -15.09 -17.16
CA SER A 302 -8.10 -16.00 -17.80
C SER A 302 -7.66 -17.08 -16.82
N ARG A 303 -8.58 -17.93 -16.33
CA ARG A 303 -8.30 -19.08 -15.46
C ARG A 303 -9.22 -20.24 -15.80
#